data_AF-A0A314U8N9-F1
#
_entry.id   AF-A0A314U8N9-F1
#
_cell.length_a   1.000
_cell.length_b   1.000
_cell.length_c   1.000
_cell.angle_alpha   90.00
_cell.angle_beta   90.00
_cell.angle_gamma   90.00
#
_symmetry.space_group_name_H-M   'P 1'
#
loop_
_entity.id
_entity.type
_entity.pdbx_description
1 polymer ?
#
loop_
_entity_poly.entity_id
_entity_poly.type
_entity_poly.pdbx_seq_one_letter_code
_entity_poly.pdbx_strand_id
1 'polypeptide(L)'
;MAKFWPLRTIGPTIPSMYLDQRHEDNKEYGLSLLNPNSDACMKWLNAKLKGSVAYVWFGSVAGLGEEQMEELGLGLRRSKSYFLWVVRASESA
;
A
#
# COMPACT_ATOMS: atom_id res chain seq x y z
N MET A 1 -25.73 -6.97 -34.09
CA MET A 1 -25.55 -8.22 -33.32
C MET A 1 -24.51 -7.96 -32.23
N ALA A 2 -24.87 -8.07 -30.96
CA ALA A 2 -23.91 -7.87 -29.87
C ALA A 2 -22.99 -9.09 -29.78
N LYS A 3 -21.67 -8.86 -29.86
CA LYS A 3 -20.64 -9.88 -29.65
C LYS A 3 -20.58 -10.17 -28.15
N PHE A 4 -21.08 -11.33 -27.72
CA PHE A 4 -21.02 -11.73 -26.32
C PHE A 4 -19.62 -12.27 -26.02
N TRP A 5 -18.89 -11.62 -25.11
CA TRP A 5 -17.61 -12.11 -24.61
C TRP A 5 -17.89 -13.04 -23.42
N PRO A 6 -17.29 -14.24 -23.37
CA PRO A 6 -17.45 -15.14 -22.22
C PRO A 6 -16.67 -14.57 -21.01
N LEU A 7 -17.30 -13.65 -20.29
CA LEU A 7 -16.73 -13.00 -19.11
C LEU A 7 -16.75 -13.97 -17.92
N ARG A 8 -15.63 -14.08 -17.21
CA ARG A 8 -15.51 -14.84 -15.96
C ARG A 8 -14.86 -13.99 -14.89
N THR A 9 -15.49 -13.90 -13.73
CA THR A 9 -14.94 -13.24 -12.55
C THR A 9 -14.02 -14.21 -11.80
N ILE A 10 -12.73 -13.93 -11.79
CA ILE A 10 -11.71 -14.75 -11.11
C ILE A 10 -11.06 -14.06 -9.92
N GLY A 11 -11.47 -12.83 -9.61
CA GLY A 11 -10.91 -12.04 -8.53
C GLY A 11 -11.48 -12.44 -7.15
N PRO A 12 -10.86 -11.92 -6.07
CA PRO A 12 -9.70 -11.02 -6.05
C PRO A 12 -8.34 -11.75 -6.20
N THR A 13 -7.38 -11.11 -6.86
CA THR A 13 -6.02 -11.65 -7.06
C THR A 13 -5.08 -11.27 -5.90
N ILE A 14 -5.51 -11.53 -4.66
CA ILE A 14 -4.71 -11.31 -3.44
C ILE A 14 -4.06 -12.64 -3.06
N PRO A 15 -2.82 -12.68 -2.53
CA PRO A 15 -2.19 -13.93 -2.10
C PRO A 15 -3.08 -14.73 -1.15
N SER A 16 -3.18 -16.04 -1.39
CA SER A 16 -4.10 -16.98 -0.73
C SER A 16 -4.00 -16.94 0.79
N MET A 17 -2.80 -16.67 1.34
CA MET A 17 -2.59 -16.53 2.78
C MET A 17 -3.43 -15.46 3.46
N TYR A 18 -3.93 -14.47 2.72
CA TYR A 18 -4.79 -13.41 3.24
C TYR A 18 -6.28 -13.63 2.93
N LEU A 19 -6.65 -14.73 2.26
CA LEU A 19 -8.02 -15.06 1.88
C LEU A 19 -8.41 -16.45 2.38
N ASP A 20 -8.30 -17.45 1.51
CA ASP A 20 -8.80 -18.81 1.69
C ASP A 20 -7.76 -19.75 2.31
N GLN A 21 -6.51 -19.31 2.44
CA GLN A 21 -5.40 -20.03 3.09
C GLN A 21 -5.17 -21.45 2.54
N ARG A 22 -5.58 -21.71 1.30
CA ARG A 22 -5.41 -23.02 0.64
C ARG A 22 -3.97 -23.26 0.17
N HIS A 23 -3.15 -22.21 0.10
CA HIS A 23 -1.75 -22.28 -0.30
C HIS A 23 -0.86 -21.53 0.70
N GLU A 24 -0.27 -22.26 1.65
CA GLU A 24 0.48 -21.66 2.78
C GLU A 24 1.69 -20.83 2.36
N ASP A 25 2.32 -21.19 1.24
CA ASP A 25 3.50 -20.47 0.73
C ASP A 25 3.13 -19.19 -0.04
N ASN A 26 1.85 -18.97 -0.35
CA ASN A 26 1.41 -17.85 -1.17
C ASN A 26 1.14 -16.60 -0.30
N LYS A 27 2.23 -16.00 0.19
CA LYS A 27 2.24 -14.81 1.08
C LYS A 27 2.49 -13.50 0.33
N GLU A 28 3.03 -13.56 -0.88
CA GLU A 28 3.48 -12.37 -1.62
C GLU A 28 2.98 -12.42 -3.07
N TYR A 29 2.97 -11.27 -3.74
CA TYR A 29 2.57 -11.15 -5.15
C TYR A 29 3.58 -11.78 -6.14
N GLY A 30 4.76 -12.21 -5.67
CA GLY A 30 5.78 -12.91 -6.45
C GLY A 30 6.65 -12.02 -7.35
N LEU A 31 6.15 -10.86 -7.80
CA LEU A 31 6.90 -9.87 -8.58
C LEU A 31 6.72 -8.48 -7.96
N SER A 32 7.79 -7.94 -7.37
CA SER A 32 7.84 -6.55 -6.90
C SER A 32 9.01 -5.82 -7.56
N LEU A 33 8.72 -4.67 -8.16
CA LEU A 33 9.74 -3.78 -8.73
C LEU A 33 10.36 -2.85 -7.68
N LEU A 34 9.76 -2.81 -6.49
CA LEU A 34 10.16 -1.93 -5.38
C LEU A 34 10.42 -2.80 -4.15
N ASN A 35 11.52 -2.52 -3.46
CA ASN A 35 11.92 -3.23 -2.25
C ASN A 35 11.81 -2.27 -1.06
N PRO A 36 10.62 -2.09 -0.46
CA PRO A 36 10.48 -1.30 0.75
C PRO A 36 11.19 -2.00 1.92
N ASN A 37 11.63 -1.22 2.91
CA ASN A 37 12.16 -1.75 4.17
C ASN A 37 11.01 -2.25 5.06
N SER A 38 10.44 -3.40 4.69
CA SER A 38 9.28 -4.01 5.35
C SER A 38 9.52 -4.26 6.84
N ASP A 39 10.71 -4.71 7.21
CA ASP A 39 11.03 -5.09 8.59
C ASP A 39 11.03 -3.89 9.54
N ALA A 40 11.63 -2.77 9.13
CA ALA A 40 11.63 -1.55 9.94
C ALA A 40 10.21 -0.99 10.09
N CYS A 41 9.42 -0.98 9.01
CA CYS A 41 8.02 -0.56 9.05
C CYS A 41 7.19 -1.44 9.99
N MET A 42 7.31 -2.76 9.88
CA MET A 42 6.56 -3.70 10.72
C MET A 42 6.96 -3.60 12.20
N LYS A 43 8.26 -3.46 12.50
CA LYS A 43 8.72 -3.22 13.88
C LYS A 43 8.12 -1.94 14.46
N TRP A 44 8.08 -0.86 13.69
CA TRP A 44 7.50 0.41 14.14
C TRP A 44 5.97 0.33 14.33
N LEU A 45 5.27 -0.38 13.45
CA LEU A 45 3.82 -0.62 13.52
C LEU A 45 3.44 -1.47 14.74
N ASN A 46 4.20 -2.54 15.02
CA ASN A 46 3.97 -3.42 16.16
C ASN A 46 4.08 -2.71 17.51
N ALA A 47 4.78 -1.57 17.57
CA ALA A 47 4.89 -0.73 18.77
C ALA A 47 3.73 0.27 18.95
N LYS A 48 2.71 0.27 18.08
CA LYS A 48 1.55 1.17 18.15
C LYS A 48 0.30 0.41 18.57
N LEU A 49 -0.68 1.14 19.08
CA LEU A 49 -1.99 0.57 19.40
C LEU A 49 -2.68 0.07 18.12
N LYS A 50 -3.42 -1.03 18.21
CA LYS A 50 -4.18 -1.58 17.09
C LYS A 50 -5.13 -0.53 16.52
N GLY A 51 -5.08 -0.32 15.20
CA GLY A 51 -5.95 0.64 14.51
C GLY A 51 -5.61 2.13 14.74
N SER A 52 -4.46 2.45 15.35
CA SER A 52 -4.07 3.83 15.66
C SER A 52 -3.23 4.54 14.58
N VAL A 53 -2.84 3.82 13.52
CA VAL A 53 -1.93 4.32 12.48
C VAL A 53 -2.67 4.47 11.15
N ALA A 54 -2.53 5.64 10.52
CA ALA A 54 -2.94 5.86 9.14
C ALA A 54 -1.83 5.41 8.17
N TYR A 55 -2.16 4.52 7.24
CA TYR A 55 -1.28 4.15 6.13
C TYR A 55 -1.53 5.07 4.93
N VAL A 56 -0.49 5.69 4.41
CA VAL A 56 -0.57 6.68 3.33
C VAL A 56 0.34 6.26 2.18
N TRP A 57 -0.25 5.96 1.03
CA TRP A 57 0.48 5.56 -0.17
C TRP A 57 -0.30 5.94 -1.44
N PHE A 58 0.37 6.60 -2.38
CA PHE A 58 -0.22 7.06 -3.65
C PHE A 58 0.01 6.08 -4.82
N GLY A 59 0.42 4.85 -4.50
CA GLY A 59 0.76 3.84 -5.49
C GLY A 59 2.18 3.99 -6.03
N SER A 60 2.54 3.16 -6.99
CA SER A 60 3.90 3.09 -7.55
C SER A 60 4.11 3.98 -8.76
N VAL A 61 3.06 4.63 -9.29
CA VAL A 61 3.09 5.36 -10.57
C VAL A 61 2.82 6.85 -10.40
N ALA A 62 1.74 7.23 -9.70
CA ALA A 62 1.36 8.62 -9.54
C ALA A 62 2.47 9.42 -8.84
N GLY A 63 2.90 10.52 -9.46
CA GLY A 63 3.83 11.48 -8.86
C GLY A 63 3.07 12.66 -8.28
N LEU A 64 3.38 13.03 -7.03
CA LEU A 64 2.84 14.22 -6.40
C LEU A 64 3.71 15.43 -6.72
N GLY A 65 3.09 16.54 -7.11
CA GLY A 65 3.79 17.83 -7.21
C GLY A 65 4.14 18.39 -5.83
N GLU A 66 5.07 19.34 -5.77
CA GLU A 66 5.58 19.92 -4.52
C GLU A 66 4.48 20.49 -3.63
N GLU A 67 3.56 21.29 -4.18
CA GLU A 67 2.43 21.87 -3.43
C GLU A 67 1.54 20.77 -2.80
N GLN A 68 1.26 19.70 -3.55
CA GLN A 68 0.45 18.59 -3.05
C GLN A 68 1.17 17.80 -1.96
N MET A 69 2.49 17.66 -2.07
CA MET A 69 3.36 17.03 -1.08
C MET A 69 3.40 17.85 0.22
N GLU A 70 3.48 19.18 0.10
CA GLU A 70 3.47 20.12 1.22
C GLU A 70 2.13 20.06 1.96
N GLU A 71 1.02 20.21 1.26
CA GLU A 71 -0.32 20.19 1.87
C GLU A 71 -0.62 18.83 2.54
N LEU A 72 -0.18 17.73 1.93
CA LEU A 72 -0.29 16.42 2.54
C LEU A 72 0.55 16.31 3.82
N GLY A 73 1.80 16.77 3.79
CA GLY A 73 2.68 16.79 4.97
C GLY A 73 2.10 17.65 6.11
N LEU A 74 1.55 18.82 5.78
CA LEU A 74 0.85 19.70 6.71
C LEU A 74 -0.39 19.03 7.30
N GLY A 75 -1.19 18.36 6.48
CA GLY A 75 -2.37 17.61 6.90
C GLY A 75 -2.03 16.46 7.85
N LEU A 76 -1.03 15.64 7.50
CA LEU A 76 -0.55 14.55 8.34
C LEU A 76 -0.04 15.05 9.69
N ARG A 77 0.74 16.14 9.69
CA ARG A 77 1.21 16.78 10.92
C ARG A 77 0.07 17.28 11.79
N ARG A 78 -0.97 17.87 11.19
CA ARG A 78 -2.15 18.41 11.91
C ARG A 78 -3.09 17.32 12.43
N SER A 79 -3.07 16.12 11.83
CA SER A 79 -3.95 15.01 12.21
C SER A 79 -3.77 14.50 13.64
N LYS A 80 -2.60 14.76 14.25
CA LYS A 80 -2.18 14.23 15.56
C LYS A 80 -2.29 12.71 15.69
N SER A 81 -2.40 12.00 14.56
CA SER A 81 -2.41 10.55 14.49
C SER A 81 -1.03 10.04 14.13
N TYR A 82 -0.71 8.81 14.52
CA TYR A 82 0.45 8.13 13.96
C TYR A 82 0.19 7.88 12.47
N PHE A 83 1.18 8.08 11.63
CA PHE A 83 1.08 7.77 10.21
C PHE A 83 2.33 7.03 9.72
N LEU A 84 2.12 6.13 8.76
CA LEU A 84 3.16 5.51 7.97
C LEU A 84 2.97 5.97 6.52
N TRP A 85 3.82 6.89 6.08
CA TRP A 85 3.76 7.46 4.74
C TRP A 85 4.87 6.90 3.87
N VAL A 86 4.48 6.24 2.77
CA VAL A 86 5.41 5.71 1.76
C VAL A 86 5.68 6.78 0.71
N VAL A 87 6.90 7.29 0.68
CA VAL A 87 7.42 8.25 -0.29
C VAL A 87 8.49 7.56 -1.13
N ARG A 88 8.38 7.62 -2.46
CA ARG A 88 9.38 6.98 -3.35
C ARG A 88 10.65 7.85 -3.42
N ALA A 89 11.79 7.23 -3.69
CA ALA A 89 13.06 7.95 -3.82
C ALA A 89 13.06 9.03 -4.92
N SER A 90 12.24 8.85 -5.97
CA SER A 90 12.04 9.85 -7.02
C SER A 90 11.17 11.04 -6.59
N GLU A 91 10.50 10.94 -5.45
CA GLU A 91 9.59 11.95 -4.88
C GLU A 91 10.20 12.63 -3.65
N SER A 92 11.31 12.10 -3.13
CA SER A 92 12.11 12.78 -2.11
C SER A 92 13.03 13.79 -2.80
N ALA A 93 12.79 15.08 -2.53
CA ALA A 93 13.65 16.18 -2.94
C ALA A 93 15.04 16.10 -2.29
#